data_AF-A0A9E3TM34-F1
#
_entry.id   AF-A0A9E3TM34-F1
#
_cell.length_a   1.000
_cell.length_b   1.000
_cell.length_c   1.000
_cell.angle_alpha   90.00
_cell.angle_beta   90.00
_cell.angle_gamma   90.00
#
_symmetry.space_group_name_H-M   'P 1'
#
loop_
_entity.id
_entity.type
_entity.pdbx_description
1 polymer ?
#
loop_
_entity_poly.entity_id
_entity_poly.type
_entity_poly.pdbx_seq_one_letter_code
_entity_poly.pdbx_strand_id
1 'polypeptide(L)' 'MIELLASVADTNRLWYALPLVVSVSLVYGATRHELMGPILNNALRAAVWIGGFMAIIFVVLMLISWAV' A
#
# COMPACT_ATOMS: atom_id res chain seq x y z
N MET A 1 28.57 6.07 2.11
CA MET A 1 28.60 5.30 3.38
C MET A 1 27.67 5.89 4.43
N ILE A 2 27.72 7.20 4.70
CA ILE A 2 26.77 7.89 5.61
C ILE A 2 25.30 7.77 5.12
N GLU A 3 25.06 7.96 3.82
CA GLU A 3 23.74 7.77 3.18
C GLU A 3 23.17 6.34 3.38
N LEU A 4 24.02 5.32 3.29
CA LEU A 4 23.65 3.91 3.49
C LEU A 4 23.34 3.60 4.95
N LEU A 5 24.06 4.24 5.87
CA LEU A 5 23.78 4.15 7.30
C LEU A 5 22.48 4.88 7.66
N ALA A 6 22.18 6.00 6.99
CA ALA A 6 20.92 6.73 7.14
C ALA A 6 19.72 5.94 6.60
N SER A 7 19.85 5.23 5.47
CA SER A 7 18.77 4.37 4.95
C SER A 7 18.47 3.15 5.83
N VAL A 8 19.46 2.68 6.61
CA VAL A 8 19.27 1.62 7.62
C VAL A 8 18.70 2.18 8.93
N ALA A 9 19.00 3.45 9.25
CA ALA A 9 18.46 4.17 10.41
C ALA A 9 17.04 4.72 10.18
N ASP A 10 16.61 4.90 8.94
CA ASP A 10 15.21 5.14 8.59
C ASP A 10 14.42 3.87 8.92
N THR A 11 13.72 3.88 10.05
CA THR A 11 12.66 2.92 10.36
C THR A 11 11.80 2.79 9.12
N ASN A 12 11.91 1.67 8.40
CA ASN A 12 11.32 1.47 7.08
C ASN A 12 9.84 1.89 7.07
N ARG A 13 9.57 3.13 6.64
CA ARG A 13 8.25 3.77 6.77
C ARG A 13 7.20 3.06 5.92
N LEU A 14 7.64 2.24 4.96
CA LEU A 14 6.78 1.37 4.18
C LEU A 14 5.99 0.38 5.06
N TRP A 15 6.48 0.05 6.27
CA TRP A 15 5.71 -0.75 7.22
C TRP A 15 4.38 -0.09 7.63
N TYR A 16 4.27 1.24 7.58
CA TYR A 16 3.01 1.95 7.83
C TYR A 16 2.02 1.81 6.69
N ALA A 17 2.45 1.41 5.48
CA ALA A 17 1.55 1.22 4.35
C ALA A 17 0.53 0.10 4.63
N LEU A 18 0.94 -0.97 5.31
CA LEU A 18 0.06 -2.10 5.62
C LEU A 18 -1.12 -1.70 6.52
N PRO A 19 -0.92 -1.12 7.73
CA PRO A 19 -2.04 -0.67 8.54
C PRO A 19 -2.85 0.44 7.86
N LEU A 20 -2.22 1.36 7.11
CA LEU A 20 -2.94 2.42 6.40
C LEU A 20 -3.89 1.86 5.32
N VAL A 21 -3.40 0.95 4.47
CA VAL A 21 -4.21 0.32 3.42
C VAL A 21 -5.36 -0.47 4.03
N VAL A 22 -5.11 -1.20 5.12
CA VAL A 22 -6.15 -1.94 5.84
C VAL A 22 -7.21 -0.98 6.40
N SER A 23 -6.80 0.06 7.13
CA SER A 23 -7.72 1.03 7.74
C SER A 23 -8.57 1.76 6.68
N VAL A 24 -7.96 2.30 5.63
CA VAL A 24 -8.68 3.04 4.59
C VAL A 24 -9.64 2.13 3.83
N SER A 25 -9.23 0.90 3.52
CA SER A 25 -10.07 -0.06 2.80
C SER A 25 -11.29 -0.49 3.61
N LEU A 26 -11.12 -0.71 4.92
CA LEU A 26 -12.22 -1.04 5.83
C LEU A 26 -13.21 0.13 5.97
N VAL A 27 -12.70 1.36 6.17
CA VAL A 27 -13.55 2.56 6.23
C VAL A 27 -14.33 2.73 4.93
N TYR A 28 -13.66 2.58 3.78
CA TYR A 28 -14.32 2.62 2.48
C TYR A 28 -15.43 1.57 2.35
N GLY A 29 -15.16 0.31 2.70
CA GLY A 29 -16.13 -0.78 2.65
C GLY A 29 -17.33 -0.57 3.57
N ALA A 30 -17.10 0.01 4.76
CA ALA A 30 -18.11 0.29 5.77
C ALA A 30 -18.99 1.52 5.46
N THR A 31 -18.58 2.40 4.54
CA THR A 31 -19.38 3.59 4.21
C THR A 31 -20.72 3.29 3.52
N ARG A 32 -20.84 2.14 2.83
CA ARG A 32 -22.02 1.80 2.00
C ARG A 32 -22.81 0.60 2.48
N HIS A 33 -22.25 -0.21 3.37
CA HIS A 33 -22.86 -1.47 3.78
C HIS A 33 -22.74 -1.66 5.29
N GLU A 34 -23.80 -2.19 5.88
CA GLU A 34 -23.86 -2.52 7.31
C GLU A 34 -23.58 -4.02 7.56
N LEU A 35 -23.71 -4.84 6.52
CA LEU A 35 -23.43 -6.27 6.57
C LEU A 35 -21.93 -6.53 6.42
N MET A 36 -21.39 -7.37 7.31
CA MET A 36 -19.96 -7.68 7.37
C MET A 36 -19.42 -8.27 6.05
N GLY A 37 -20.16 -9.16 5.40
CA GLY A 37 -19.74 -9.77 4.12
C GLY A 37 -19.45 -8.73 3.02
N PRO A 38 -20.43 -7.88 2.67
CA PRO A 38 -20.22 -6.78 1.73
C PRO A 38 -19.11 -5.79 2.14
N ILE A 39 -18.96 -5.50 3.44
CA ILE A 39 -17.87 -4.63 3.93
C ILE A 39 -16.51 -5.23 3.57
N LEU A 40 -16.27 -6.50 3.94
CA LEU A 40 -14.98 -7.15 3.67
C LEU A 40 -14.71 -7.29 2.17
N ASN A 41 -15.72 -7.61 1.35
CA ASN A 41 -15.53 -7.75 -0.09
C ASN A 41 -15.11 -6.43 -0.76
N ASN A 42 -15.74 -5.32 -0.37
CA ASN A 42 -15.38 -4.01 -0.89
C ASN A 42 -14.02 -3.53 -0.34
N ALA A 43 -13.74 -3.80 0.94
CA ALA A 43 -12.44 -3.51 1.54
C ALA A 43 -11.32 -4.28 0.83
N LEU A 44 -11.47 -5.58 0.60
CA LEU A 44 -10.49 -6.39 -0.13
C LEU A 44 -10.29 -5.87 -1.56
N ARG A 45 -11.36 -5.53 -2.27
CA ARG A 45 -11.26 -4.95 -3.62
C ARG A 45 -10.49 -3.63 -3.61
N ALA A 46 -10.75 -2.75 -2.64
CA ALA A 46 -10.02 -1.49 -2.48
C ALA A 46 -8.52 -1.74 -2.16
N ALA A 47 -8.23 -2.64 -1.22
CA ALA A 47 -6.86 -3.00 -0.85
C ALA A 47 -6.07 -3.56 -2.04
N VAL A 48 -6.69 -4.43 -2.85
CA VAL A 48 -6.09 -4.97 -4.08
C VAL A 48 -5.81 -3.88 -5.11
N TRP A 49 -6.73 -2.93 -5.30
CA TRP A 49 -6.51 -1.81 -6.22
C TRP A 49 -5.37 -0.89 -5.76
N ILE A 50 -5.34 -0.52 -4.47
CA ILE A 50 -4.27 0.32 -3.92
C ILE A 50 -2.92 -0.40 -4.03
N GLY A 51 -2.84 -1.65 -3.57
CA GLY A 51 -1.62 -2.44 -3.63
C GLY A 51 -1.15 -2.69 -5.06
N GLY A 52 -2.06 -3.03 -5.97
CA GLY A 52 -1.77 -3.23 -7.38
C GLY A 52 -1.25 -1.96 -8.06
N PHE A 53 -1.87 -0.81 -7.79
CA PHE A 53 -1.42 0.47 -8.32
C PHE A 53 0.00 0.83 -7.83
N MET A 54 0.26 0.67 -6.52
CA MET A 54 1.60 0.89 -5.96
C MET A 54 2.64 -0.06 -6.56
N ALA A 55 2.28 -1.35 -6.76
CA ALA A 55 3.16 -2.33 -7.37
C ALA A 55 3.50 -2.00 -8.83
N ILE A 56 2.52 -1.54 -9.61
CA ILE A 56 2.75 -1.08 -10.99
C ILE A 56 3.72 0.10 -11.00
N ILE A 57 3.51 1.11 -10.17
CA ILE A 57 4.45 2.25 -10.06
C ILE A 57 5.85 1.76 -9.69
N PHE A 58 5.95 0.88 -8.69
CA PHE A 58 7.24 0.31 -8.29
C PHE A 58 7.96 -0.37 -9.45
N VAL A 59 7.25 -1.21 -10.22
CA VAL A 59 7.83 -1.88 -11.41
C VAL A 59 8.30 -0.86 -12.44
N VAL A 60 7.49 0.16 -12.73
CA VAL A 60 7.87 1.21 -13.69
C VAL A 60 9.13 1.94 -13.24
N LEU A 61 9.18 2.37 -11.97
CA LEU A 61 10.35 3.06 -11.42
C LEU A 61 11.60 2.17 -11.39
N MET A 62 11.43 0.89 -11.06
CA MET A 62 12.50 -0.10 -11.07
C MET A 62 13.09 -0.30 -12.47
N LEU A 63 12.24 -0.40 -13.49
CA LEU A 63 12.69 -0.50 -14.89
C LEU A 63 13.43 0.76 -15.35
N ILE A 64 12.93 1.94 -14.99
CA ILE A 64 13.61 3.22 -15.29
C ILE A 64 14.97 3.27 -14.61
N SER A 65 15.06 2.85 -13.35
CA SER A 65 16.32 2.82 -12.59
C SER A 65 17.38 1.88 -13.18
N TRP A 66 16.99 0.88 -13.96
CA TRP A 66 17.93 0.01 -14.67
C TRP A 66 18.34 0.56 -16.05
N ALA A 67 17.50 1.42 -16.63
CA ALA A 67 17.73 2.02 -17.94
C ALA A 67 18.63 3.27 -17.87
N VAL A 68 18.73 3.91 -16.70
CA VAL A 68 19.61 5.05 -16.38
C VAL A 68 20.91 4.53 -15.76
#